data_AF-A0A0F9QLP2-F1
#
_entry.id   AF-A0A0F9QLP2-F1
#
_cell.length_a   1.000
_cell.length_b   1.000
_cell.length_c   1.000
_cell.angle_alpha   90.00
_cell.angle_beta   90.00
_cell.angle_gamma   90.00
#
_symmetry.space_group_name_H-M   'P 1'
#
loop_
_entity.id
_entity.type
_entity.pdbx_description
1 polymer ?
#
loop_
_entity_poly.entity_id
_entity_poly.type
_entity_poly.pdbx_seq_one_letter_code
_entity_poly.pdbx_strand_id
1 'polypeptide(L)'
;MSFLQSVVDANDDVAVGMPVGRDSIGDLAEYEINMEPGNLPDAAFALNLITKTGSVIRKYPIKTSDDTALSRWYFTKVAEGSLPEPVRKVAATFIKIACSAHGIGTTGVVEKWADPEVQDNAVKLAEIDASAPAPRTRLADDDYALITDTGVRKYPINTEKLVKTAAAYFRENWKQIEPSWRNQMADNITKKAADMEVEIAVNDAEFLEKYATGRYSNVLKVAISERKNALQNDDMATRTLDLLFEKRASMEPSRFAQSLETFDRMHGLNDYWDATIIDPYQATFGGIPIEKPIYVQGHAVYRDKIAALASDEKVLKMHFNPDFVAEFQKNPIENFQKLASPDQQLMLSLMREKE
;
A
#
# COMPACT_ATOMS: atom_id res chain seq x y z
N MET A 1 4.78 -7.52 -6.42
CA MET A 1 5.49 -8.48 -7.29
C MET A 1 5.84 -7.79 -8.61
N SER A 2 7.03 -7.98 -9.13
CA SER A 2 7.37 -7.56 -10.51
C SER A 2 6.52 -8.38 -11.49
N PHE A 3 6.00 -7.75 -12.54
CA PHE A 3 5.22 -8.38 -13.62
C PHE A 3 5.92 -9.62 -14.21
N LEU A 4 7.26 -9.68 -14.18
CA LEU A 4 8.03 -10.84 -14.62
C LEU A 4 8.05 -11.99 -13.60
N GLN A 5 7.96 -11.69 -12.29
CA GLN A 5 7.98 -12.72 -11.25
C GLN A 5 6.65 -13.48 -11.20
N SER A 6 5.50 -12.80 -11.33
CA SER A 6 4.19 -13.47 -11.35
C SER A 6 3.92 -14.28 -12.62
N VAL A 7 4.70 -14.07 -13.69
CA VAL A 7 4.59 -14.80 -14.95
C VAL A 7 5.48 -16.06 -14.96
N VAL A 8 6.59 -16.03 -14.22
CA VAL A 8 7.46 -17.20 -14.05
C VAL A 8 6.87 -18.19 -13.05
N ASP A 9 6.24 -17.71 -11.97
CA ASP A 9 5.76 -18.56 -10.88
C ASP A 9 4.41 -19.28 -11.19
N ALA A 10 3.79 -19.02 -12.36
CA ALA A 10 2.43 -19.48 -12.67
C ALA A 10 2.32 -20.64 -13.70
N ASN A 11 3.43 -21.15 -14.26
CA ASN A 11 3.38 -22.01 -15.46
C ASN A 11 4.25 -23.28 -15.40
N ASP A 12 4.45 -23.85 -14.21
CA ASP A 12 5.16 -25.13 -14.05
C ASP A 12 4.34 -26.38 -14.47
N ASP A 13 3.13 -26.21 -15.01
CA ASP A 13 2.33 -27.35 -15.49
C ASP A 13 1.87 -27.19 -16.95
N VAL A 14 2.29 -28.19 -17.74
CA VAL A 14 1.88 -28.56 -19.11
C VAL A 14 2.41 -27.72 -20.27
N ALA A 15 3.43 -28.24 -20.96
CA ALA A 15 3.76 -27.86 -22.33
C ALA A 15 4.00 -29.09 -23.22
N VAL A 16 3.19 -29.21 -24.28
CA VAL A 16 3.47 -30.03 -25.46
C VAL A 16 3.83 -29.06 -26.60
N GLY A 17 5.01 -29.23 -27.18
CA GLY A 17 5.57 -28.30 -28.16
C GLY A 17 4.94 -28.40 -29.56
N MET A 18 4.87 -27.27 -30.26
CA MET A 18 4.62 -27.19 -31.70
C MET A 18 5.66 -26.27 -32.37
N PRO A 19 6.01 -26.51 -33.64
CA PRO A 19 7.02 -25.72 -34.38
C PRO A 19 6.51 -24.33 -34.76
N VAL A 20 7.40 -23.34 -34.72
CA VAL A 20 7.15 -21.94 -35.06
C VAL A 20 7.28 -21.75 -36.58
N GLY A 21 6.19 -21.41 -37.26
CA GLY A 21 6.18 -20.96 -38.66
C GLY A 21 6.38 -19.45 -38.78
N ARG A 22 7.01 -19.00 -39.87
CA ARG A 22 7.18 -17.57 -40.20
C ARG A 22 6.09 -17.13 -41.17
N ASP A 23 5.00 -16.58 -40.65
CA ASP A 23 3.95 -15.96 -41.47
C ASP A 23 4.04 -14.44 -41.39
N SER A 24 3.98 -13.77 -42.56
CA SER A 24 4.03 -12.31 -42.67
C SER A 24 2.65 -11.68 -42.44
N ILE A 25 2.64 -10.49 -41.82
CA ILE A 25 1.44 -9.69 -41.45
C ILE A 25 0.49 -9.37 -42.62
N GLY A 26 0.96 -9.49 -43.87
CA GLY A 26 0.20 -9.12 -45.07
C GLY A 26 -1.06 -9.94 -45.39
N ASP A 27 -1.25 -11.11 -44.77
CA ASP A 27 -2.30 -12.08 -45.17
C ASP A 27 -3.53 -12.11 -44.22
N LEU A 28 -3.74 -11.09 -43.40
CA LEU A 28 -4.75 -11.12 -42.32
C LEU A 28 -6.21 -10.85 -42.74
N ALA A 29 -6.53 -10.78 -44.04
CA ALA A 29 -7.82 -10.25 -44.50
C ALA A 29 -9.00 -11.24 -44.54
N GLU A 30 -8.82 -12.56 -44.45
CA GLU A 30 -9.94 -13.50 -44.69
C GLU A 30 -9.92 -14.75 -43.80
N TYR A 31 -10.16 -14.64 -42.49
CA TYR A 31 -10.59 -15.79 -41.66
C TYR A 31 -11.41 -15.35 -40.45
N GLU A 32 -12.74 -15.27 -40.62
CA GLU A 32 -13.71 -15.26 -39.52
C GLU A 32 -13.91 -16.69 -39.00
N ILE A 33 -13.15 -17.06 -37.97
CA ILE A 33 -13.43 -18.25 -37.17
C ILE A 33 -13.35 -17.85 -35.69
N ASN A 34 -14.41 -18.16 -34.94
CA ASN A 34 -14.48 -18.15 -33.49
C ASN A 34 -13.46 -19.13 -32.90
N MET A 35 -12.19 -18.74 -32.80
CA MET A 35 -11.16 -19.50 -32.10
C MET A 35 -10.98 -18.96 -30.69
N GLU A 36 -10.88 -19.86 -29.70
CA GLU A 36 -10.48 -19.47 -28.36
C GLU A 36 -9.07 -18.81 -28.39
N PRO A 37 -8.78 -17.83 -27.51
CA PRO A 37 -7.52 -17.07 -27.52
C PRO A 37 -6.24 -17.93 -27.50
N GLY A 38 -6.33 -19.18 -27.03
CA GLY A 38 -5.22 -20.13 -27.00
C GLY A 38 -4.76 -20.65 -28.37
N ASN A 39 -5.61 -20.56 -29.41
CA ASN A 39 -5.33 -21.09 -30.75
C ASN A 39 -5.03 -20.01 -31.80
N LEU A 40 -4.94 -18.74 -31.40
CA LEU A 40 -4.60 -17.67 -32.34
C LEU A 40 -3.12 -17.75 -32.75
N PRO A 41 -2.79 -17.48 -34.03
CA PRO A 41 -1.42 -17.48 -34.50
C PRO A 41 -0.61 -16.35 -33.83
N ASP A 42 0.71 -16.48 -33.82
CA ASP A 42 1.63 -15.51 -33.19
C ASP A 42 1.48 -14.10 -33.79
N ALA A 43 1.08 -13.98 -35.06
CA ALA A 43 0.80 -12.70 -35.72
C ALA A 43 -0.46 -11.97 -35.20
N ALA A 44 -1.34 -12.65 -34.47
CA ALA A 44 -2.53 -12.05 -33.87
C ALA A 44 -2.24 -11.23 -32.60
N PHE A 45 -0.97 -11.16 -32.18
CA PHE A 45 -0.52 -10.50 -30.97
C PHE A 45 0.56 -9.48 -31.29
N ALA A 46 0.56 -8.35 -30.58
CA ALA A 46 1.59 -7.32 -30.75
C ALA A 46 2.91 -7.68 -30.07
N LEU A 47 2.94 -8.69 -29.19
CA LEU A 47 4.13 -9.10 -28.47
C LEU A 47 4.12 -10.60 -28.15
N ASN A 48 5.17 -11.30 -28.56
CA ASN A 48 5.45 -12.69 -28.25
C ASN A 48 6.75 -12.80 -27.44
N LEU A 49 6.63 -13.09 -26.14
CA LEU A 49 7.79 -13.24 -25.26
C LEU A 49 8.25 -14.69 -25.27
N ILE A 50 9.46 -14.94 -25.78
CA ILE A 50 10.06 -16.28 -25.79
C ILE A 50 10.84 -16.45 -24.49
N THR A 51 10.39 -17.37 -23.63
CA THR A 51 11.03 -17.68 -22.35
C THR A 51 12.37 -18.40 -22.54
N LYS A 52 13.15 -18.52 -21.45
CA LYS A 52 14.40 -19.31 -21.45
C LYS A 52 14.17 -20.79 -21.78
N THR A 53 12.99 -21.31 -21.51
CA THR A 53 12.58 -22.70 -21.81
C THR A 53 12.07 -22.87 -23.25
N GLY A 54 11.97 -21.78 -24.03
CA GLY A 54 11.45 -21.80 -25.39
C GLY A 54 9.92 -21.66 -25.49
N SER A 55 9.22 -21.58 -24.36
CA SER A 55 7.77 -21.33 -24.34
C SER A 55 7.46 -19.91 -24.83
N VAL A 56 6.34 -19.74 -25.53
CA VAL A 56 5.92 -18.43 -26.05
C VAL A 56 4.77 -17.89 -25.20
N ILE A 57 4.95 -16.68 -24.67
CA ILE A 57 3.91 -15.95 -23.93
C ILE A 57 3.40 -14.83 -24.81
N ARG A 58 2.15 -14.96 -25.25
CA ARG A 58 1.49 -14.01 -26.15
C ARG A 58 0.83 -12.89 -25.35
N LYS A 59 0.99 -11.65 -25.79
CA LYS A 59 0.45 -10.45 -25.13
C LYS A 59 -0.10 -9.47 -26.18
N TYR A 60 -1.09 -8.69 -25.76
CA TYR A 60 -1.72 -7.64 -26.56
C TYR A 60 -2.34 -8.19 -27.86
N PRO A 61 -3.50 -8.86 -27.80
CA PRO A 61 -4.20 -9.28 -29.02
C PRO A 61 -4.52 -8.06 -29.89
N ILE A 62 -4.39 -8.21 -31.21
CA ILE A 62 -4.56 -7.14 -32.21
C ILE A 62 -5.34 -7.59 -33.45
N LYS A 63 -5.97 -8.78 -33.40
CA LYS A 63 -6.70 -9.33 -34.55
C LYS A 63 -7.91 -8.48 -34.92
N THR A 64 -8.69 -8.05 -33.93
CA THR A 64 -9.90 -7.25 -34.13
C THR A 64 -9.68 -5.79 -33.72
N SER A 65 -10.60 -4.92 -34.13
CA SER A 65 -10.62 -3.52 -33.69
C SER A 65 -10.72 -3.41 -32.17
N ASP A 66 -11.55 -4.25 -31.55
CA ASP A 66 -11.81 -4.21 -30.11
C ASP A 66 -10.59 -4.69 -29.32
N ASP A 67 -9.96 -5.79 -29.76
CA ASP A 67 -8.70 -6.29 -29.19
C ASP A 67 -7.62 -5.21 -29.26
N THR A 68 -7.48 -4.57 -30.42
CA THR A 68 -6.49 -3.51 -30.65
C THR A 68 -6.74 -2.31 -29.74
N ALA A 69 -8.00 -1.86 -29.61
CA ALA A 69 -8.38 -0.76 -28.74
C ALA A 69 -8.07 -1.05 -27.26
N LEU A 70 -8.38 -2.27 -26.80
CA LEU A 70 -8.10 -2.72 -25.44
C LEU A 70 -6.59 -2.85 -25.18
N SER A 71 -5.85 -3.46 -26.11
CA SER A 71 -4.40 -3.60 -26.06
C SER A 71 -3.69 -2.25 -25.98
N ARG A 72 -4.12 -1.28 -26.80
CA ARG A 72 -3.64 0.12 -26.77
C ARG A 72 -3.88 0.78 -25.41
N TRP A 73 -5.10 0.64 -24.87
CA TRP A 73 -5.45 1.21 -23.56
C TRP A 73 -4.61 0.60 -22.44
N TYR A 74 -4.51 -0.74 -22.41
CA TYR A 74 -3.74 -1.46 -21.41
C TYR A 74 -2.25 -1.11 -21.48
N PHE A 75 -1.66 -1.10 -22.69
CA PHE A 75 -0.27 -0.69 -22.90
C PHE A 75 0.02 0.70 -22.35
N THR A 76 -0.87 1.67 -22.59
CA THR A 76 -0.74 3.05 -22.09
C THR A 76 -0.66 3.11 -20.56
N LYS A 77 -1.25 2.15 -19.84
CA LYS A 77 -1.21 2.09 -18.37
C LYS A 77 0.05 1.43 -17.80
N VAL A 78 0.65 0.48 -18.53
CA VAL A 78 1.73 -0.36 -17.99
C VAL A 78 3.13 -0.06 -18.55
N ALA A 79 3.21 0.55 -19.74
CA ALA A 79 4.47 0.69 -20.47
C ALA A 79 5.55 1.42 -19.67
N GLU A 80 5.26 2.56 -19.05
CA GLU A 80 6.34 3.41 -18.51
C GLU A 80 6.98 2.89 -17.20
N GLY A 81 6.35 1.92 -16.51
CA GLY A 81 6.84 1.43 -15.22
C GLY A 81 7.18 -0.07 -15.15
N SER A 82 6.58 -0.90 -16.00
CA SER A 82 6.59 -2.35 -15.81
C SER A 82 7.31 -3.15 -16.89
N LEU A 83 7.56 -2.56 -18.06
CA LEU A 83 8.11 -3.26 -19.21
C LEU A 83 9.55 -2.79 -19.53
N PRO A 84 10.50 -3.72 -19.80
CA PRO A 84 11.81 -3.39 -20.34
C PRO A 84 11.70 -2.64 -21.67
N GLU A 85 12.66 -1.76 -21.96
CA GLU A 85 12.63 -0.95 -23.17
C GLU A 85 12.47 -1.75 -24.48
N PRO A 86 13.22 -2.85 -24.73
CA PRO A 86 13.03 -3.64 -25.93
C PRO A 86 11.59 -4.18 -26.07
N VAL A 87 11.00 -4.62 -24.96
CA VAL A 87 9.61 -5.13 -24.92
C VAL A 87 8.60 -4.02 -25.23
N ARG A 88 8.84 -2.80 -24.73
CA ARG A 88 7.98 -1.64 -24.99
C ARG A 88 7.99 -1.26 -26.46
N LYS A 89 9.18 -1.21 -27.05
CA LYS A 89 9.36 -0.85 -28.46
C LYS A 89 8.61 -1.82 -29.37
N VAL A 90 8.78 -3.11 -29.13
CA VAL A 90 8.09 -4.13 -29.92
C VAL A 90 6.57 -4.02 -29.75
N ALA A 91 6.06 -4.08 -28.52
CA ALA A 91 4.61 -3.99 -28.29
C ALA A 91 3.99 -2.71 -28.85
N ALA A 92 4.63 -1.54 -28.63
CA ALA A 92 4.13 -0.26 -29.14
C ALA A 92 4.08 -0.21 -30.67
N THR A 93 5.10 -0.75 -31.34
CA THR A 93 5.19 -0.75 -32.82
C THR A 93 4.05 -1.54 -33.44
N PHE A 94 3.82 -2.76 -32.97
CA PHE A 94 2.75 -3.60 -33.52
C PHE A 94 1.35 -3.14 -33.12
N ILE A 95 1.18 -2.58 -31.91
CA ILE A 95 -0.08 -1.90 -31.53
C ILE A 95 -0.33 -0.71 -32.46
N LYS A 96 0.69 0.10 -32.77
CA LYS A 96 0.58 1.26 -33.67
C LYS A 96 0.13 0.82 -35.08
N ILE A 97 0.76 -0.21 -35.63
CA ILE A 97 0.41 -0.78 -36.94
C ILE A 97 -1.06 -1.27 -36.94
N ALA A 98 -1.46 -2.02 -35.93
CA ALA A 98 -2.83 -2.51 -35.80
C ALA A 98 -3.84 -1.37 -35.64
N CYS A 99 -3.51 -0.34 -34.86
CA CYS A 99 -4.35 0.86 -34.73
C CYS A 99 -4.58 1.52 -36.10
N SER A 100 -3.53 1.67 -36.91
CA SER A 100 -3.67 2.21 -38.27
C SER A 100 -4.52 1.31 -39.18
N ALA A 101 -4.35 -0.01 -39.11
CA ALA A 101 -5.12 -0.97 -39.91
C ALA A 101 -6.62 -0.97 -39.57
N HIS A 102 -6.96 -0.82 -38.29
CA HIS A 102 -8.35 -0.81 -37.81
C HIS A 102 -8.97 0.60 -37.73
N GLY A 103 -8.28 1.65 -38.19
CA GLY A 103 -8.79 3.02 -38.13
C GLY A 103 -8.93 3.60 -36.71
N ILE A 104 -8.14 3.09 -35.76
CA ILE A 104 -8.13 3.52 -34.36
C ILE A 104 -7.00 4.56 -34.17
N GLY A 105 -7.31 5.70 -33.54
CA GLY A 105 -6.28 6.70 -33.23
C GLY A 105 -5.20 6.16 -32.28
N THR A 106 -3.96 6.61 -32.40
CA THR A 106 -2.87 6.25 -31.47
C THR A 106 -2.83 7.18 -30.26
N THR A 107 -2.17 6.78 -29.18
CA THR A 107 -1.93 7.62 -27.99
C THR A 107 -0.47 8.07 -27.95
N GLY A 108 -0.18 9.15 -27.23
CA GLY A 108 1.20 9.66 -27.09
C GLY A 108 2.19 8.65 -26.52
N VAL A 109 1.74 7.71 -25.67
CA VAL A 109 2.61 6.64 -25.13
C VAL A 109 2.96 5.61 -26.20
N VAL A 110 1.99 5.21 -27.04
CA VAL A 110 2.25 4.28 -28.16
C VAL A 110 3.17 4.94 -29.18
N GLU A 111 2.90 6.20 -29.55
CA GLU A 111 3.75 6.96 -30.47
C GLU A 111 5.18 7.13 -29.96
N LYS A 112 5.34 7.42 -28.66
CA LYS A 112 6.65 7.61 -28.01
C LYS A 112 7.53 6.37 -28.07
N TRP A 113 6.95 5.18 -27.92
CA TRP A 113 7.70 3.93 -27.81
C TRP A 113 7.78 3.15 -29.13
N ALA A 114 6.91 3.42 -30.10
CA ALA A 114 6.96 2.76 -31.39
C ALA A 114 8.30 3.07 -32.10
N ASP A 115 8.94 2.03 -32.59
CA ASP A 115 10.25 2.09 -33.23
C ASP A 115 10.14 1.48 -34.63
N PRO A 116 10.25 2.27 -35.71
CA PRO A 116 10.07 1.78 -37.07
C PRO A 116 11.12 0.76 -37.51
N GLU A 117 12.22 0.61 -36.77
CA GLU A 117 13.25 -0.40 -37.06
C GLU A 117 12.85 -1.81 -36.57
N VAL A 118 11.82 -1.92 -35.73
CA VAL A 118 11.32 -3.21 -35.26
C VAL A 118 10.56 -3.94 -36.39
N GLN A 119 11.01 -5.15 -36.71
CA GLN A 119 10.43 -5.98 -37.78
C GLN A 119 9.67 -7.21 -37.28
N ASP A 120 9.93 -7.66 -36.04
CA ASP A 120 9.36 -8.89 -35.47
C ASP A 120 8.66 -8.59 -34.14
N ASN A 121 7.53 -9.23 -33.89
CA ASN A 121 6.79 -9.13 -32.63
C ASN A 121 7.34 -10.07 -31.55
N ALA A 122 8.34 -10.89 -31.89
CA ALA A 122 9.01 -11.78 -30.96
C ALA A 122 10.15 -11.11 -30.19
N VAL A 123 10.19 -11.31 -28.88
CA VAL A 123 11.30 -10.87 -28.02
C VAL A 123 11.76 -12.02 -27.15
N LYS A 124 13.04 -12.38 -27.28
CA LYS A 124 13.66 -13.43 -26.46
C LYS A 124 14.05 -12.86 -25.10
N LEU A 125 13.41 -13.36 -24.04
CA LEU A 125 13.70 -12.97 -22.65
C LEU A 125 15.14 -13.29 -22.22
N ALA A 126 15.83 -14.20 -22.92
CA ALA A 126 17.24 -14.49 -22.68
C ALA A 126 18.19 -13.42 -23.24
N GLU A 127 17.80 -12.71 -24.29
CA GLU A 127 18.59 -11.65 -24.94
C GLU A 127 18.29 -10.27 -24.37
N ILE A 128 17.11 -10.11 -23.76
CA ILE A 128 16.86 -8.98 -22.87
C ILE A 128 17.78 -9.18 -21.66
N ASP A 129 18.81 -8.36 -21.55
CA ASP A 129 19.65 -8.32 -20.38
C ASP A 129 18.79 -7.96 -19.16
N ALA A 130 18.27 -8.99 -18.49
CA ALA A 130 17.47 -8.85 -17.28
C ALA A 130 18.30 -8.22 -16.13
N SER A 131 19.61 -8.06 -16.31
CA SER A 131 20.51 -7.36 -15.39
C SER A 131 20.65 -5.86 -15.67
N ALA A 132 20.13 -5.35 -16.79
CA ALA A 132 20.09 -3.93 -17.11
C ALA A 132 18.64 -3.40 -17.15
N PRO A 133 17.95 -3.28 -16.00
CA PRO A 133 17.03 -2.16 -15.88
C PRO A 133 17.86 -0.89 -16.13
N ALA A 134 17.33 0.10 -16.87
CA ALA A 134 17.87 1.46 -16.79
C ALA A 134 18.22 1.71 -15.33
N PRO A 135 19.48 2.06 -14.98
CA PRO A 135 20.02 1.84 -13.65
C PRO A 135 19.05 2.43 -12.65
N ARG A 136 18.26 1.54 -12.02
CA ARG A 136 17.57 1.89 -10.80
C ARG A 136 18.75 2.05 -9.87
N THR A 137 19.25 3.28 -9.72
CA THR A 137 20.13 3.64 -8.63
C THR A 137 19.56 2.91 -7.44
N ARG A 138 20.30 1.91 -6.98
CA ARG A 138 19.82 0.95 -6.00
C ARG A 138 19.47 1.81 -4.79
N LEU A 139 18.16 2.01 -4.58
CA LEU A 139 17.68 2.87 -3.52
C LEU A 139 18.22 2.34 -2.20
N ALA A 140 18.47 3.26 -1.27
CA ALA A 140 18.95 2.89 0.07
C ALA A 140 17.89 2.01 0.76
N ASP A 141 18.28 1.27 1.80
CA ASP A 141 17.33 0.50 2.59
C ASP A 141 16.24 1.40 3.19
N ASP A 142 16.63 2.60 3.63
CA ASP A 142 15.72 3.63 4.17
C ASP A 142 14.72 4.19 3.15
N ASP A 143 14.84 3.84 1.87
CA ASP A 143 13.91 4.25 0.80
C ASP A 143 12.82 3.21 0.53
N TYR A 144 12.64 2.24 1.42
CA TYR A 144 11.59 1.23 1.34
C TYR A 144 10.79 1.17 2.64
N ALA A 145 9.46 1.04 2.53
CA ALA A 145 8.63 0.86 3.71
C ALA A 145 8.90 -0.49 4.38
N LEU A 146 9.24 -1.53 3.62
CA LEU A 146 9.44 -2.88 4.17
C LEU A 146 10.71 -3.52 3.65
N ILE A 147 11.46 -4.13 4.57
CA ILE A 147 12.59 -5.00 4.26
C ILE A 147 12.38 -6.31 5.04
N THR A 148 12.05 -7.36 4.30
CA THR A 148 11.84 -8.69 4.92
C THR A 148 13.16 -9.27 5.43
N ASP A 149 13.09 -10.27 6.30
CA ASP A 149 14.26 -10.99 6.83
C ASP A 149 15.14 -11.63 5.72
N THR A 150 14.56 -11.88 4.55
CA THR A 150 15.28 -12.39 3.36
C THR A 150 15.99 -11.29 2.54
N GLY A 151 15.93 -10.03 2.99
CA GLY A 151 16.48 -8.88 2.29
C GLY A 151 15.63 -8.37 1.13
N VAL A 152 14.43 -8.94 0.90
CA VAL A 152 13.50 -8.42 -0.11
C VAL A 152 12.95 -7.07 0.32
N ARG A 153 13.18 -6.07 -0.53
CA ARG A 153 12.71 -4.68 -0.34
C ARG A 153 11.37 -4.48 -1.04
N LYS A 154 10.37 -3.97 -0.32
CA LYS A 154 9.02 -3.70 -0.86
C LYS A 154 8.59 -2.26 -0.57
N TYR A 155 7.72 -1.75 -1.45
CA TYR A 155 7.10 -0.43 -1.37
C TYR A 155 8.14 0.71 -1.26
N PRO A 156 8.77 1.10 -2.37
CA PRO A 156 9.66 2.25 -2.38
C PRO A 156 8.93 3.48 -1.88
N ILE A 157 9.60 4.34 -1.11
CA ILE A 157 9.08 5.56 -0.47
C ILE A 157 10.01 6.77 -0.69
N ASN A 158 10.89 6.72 -1.68
CA ASN A 158 11.87 7.77 -1.96
C ASN A 158 11.31 9.04 -2.66
N THR A 159 9.99 9.15 -2.82
CA THR A 159 9.32 10.32 -3.40
C THR A 159 8.02 10.58 -2.65
N GLU A 160 7.57 11.83 -2.60
CA GLU A 160 6.28 12.20 -1.98
C GLU A 160 5.12 11.33 -2.45
N LYS A 161 4.97 11.14 -3.77
CA LYS A 161 3.90 10.33 -4.36
C LYS A 161 3.95 8.89 -3.83
N LEU A 162 5.16 8.35 -3.68
CA LEU A 162 5.36 6.98 -3.21
C LEU A 162 5.11 6.83 -1.71
N VAL A 163 5.51 7.81 -0.90
CA VAL A 163 5.15 7.88 0.53
C VAL A 163 3.62 7.86 0.70
N LYS A 164 2.91 8.75 -0.01
CA LYS A 164 1.44 8.82 0.03
C LYS A 164 0.78 7.52 -0.44
N THR A 165 1.31 6.92 -1.50
CA THR A 165 0.82 5.63 -2.02
C THR A 165 1.05 4.50 -1.01
N ALA A 166 2.21 4.45 -0.36
CA ALA A 166 2.52 3.45 0.65
C ALA A 166 1.64 3.60 1.90
N ALA A 167 1.38 4.84 2.34
CA ALA A 167 0.49 5.15 3.45
C ALA A 167 -0.96 4.68 3.17
N ALA A 168 -1.50 5.05 2.00
CA ALA A 168 -2.83 4.60 1.58
C ALA A 168 -2.91 3.07 1.46
N TYR A 169 -1.88 2.44 0.88
CA TYR A 169 -1.80 0.98 0.78
C TYR A 169 -1.79 0.32 2.17
N PHE A 170 -1.03 0.87 3.12
CA PHE A 170 -0.99 0.38 4.48
C PHE A 170 -2.39 0.42 5.13
N ARG A 171 -3.08 1.57 5.07
CA ARG A 171 -4.47 1.70 5.57
C ARG A 171 -5.41 0.66 4.97
N GLU A 172 -5.30 0.39 3.68
CA GLU A 172 -6.22 -0.51 2.98
C GLU A 172 -5.93 -2.00 3.23
N ASN A 173 -4.66 -2.34 3.49
CA ASN A 173 -4.21 -3.74 3.49
C ASN A 173 -3.59 -4.19 4.82
N TRP A 174 -3.56 -3.36 5.87
CA TRP A 174 -2.85 -3.68 7.13
C TRP A 174 -3.21 -5.05 7.72
N LYS A 175 -4.48 -5.49 7.64
CA LYS A 175 -4.90 -6.81 8.12
C LYS A 175 -4.26 -7.99 7.38
N GLN A 176 -3.85 -7.78 6.13
CA GLN A 176 -3.19 -8.79 5.29
C GLN A 176 -1.66 -8.73 5.39
N ILE A 177 -1.14 -7.69 6.07
CA ILE A 177 0.27 -7.53 6.34
C ILE A 177 0.58 -8.23 7.66
N GLU A 178 1.69 -8.99 7.70
CA GLU A 178 2.15 -9.65 8.91
C GLU A 178 2.36 -8.61 10.04
N PRO A 179 1.93 -8.86 11.29
CA PRO A 179 2.03 -7.86 12.36
C PRO A 179 3.43 -7.27 12.56
N SER A 180 4.47 -8.10 12.45
CA SER A 180 5.87 -7.63 12.52
C SER A 180 6.24 -6.66 11.41
N TRP A 181 5.70 -6.87 10.22
CA TRP A 181 5.85 -5.99 9.06
C TRP A 181 5.03 -4.72 9.19
N ARG A 182 3.91 -4.74 9.95
CA ARG A 182 3.06 -3.55 10.13
C ARG A 182 3.81 -2.43 10.84
N ASN A 183 4.51 -2.75 11.93
CA ASN A 183 5.33 -1.78 12.67
C ASN A 183 6.47 -1.24 11.82
N GLN A 184 7.24 -2.11 11.13
CA GLN A 184 8.33 -1.67 10.25
C GLN A 184 7.82 -0.73 9.15
N MET A 185 6.73 -1.11 8.47
CA MET A 185 6.12 -0.28 7.43
C MET A 185 5.65 1.06 7.96
N ALA A 186 4.90 1.07 9.06
CA ALA A 186 4.36 2.30 9.61
C ALA A 186 5.45 3.25 10.11
N ASP A 187 6.48 2.73 10.77
CA ASP A 187 7.63 3.50 11.25
C ASP A 187 8.44 4.09 10.09
N ASN A 188 8.76 3.29 9.07
CA ASN A 188 9.53 3.75 7.91
C ASN A 188 8.76 4.78 7.07
N ILE A 189 7.46 4.58 6.85
CA ILE A 189 6.61 5.55 6.12
C ILE A 189 6.55 6.87 6.90
N THR A 190 6.29 6.82 8.21
CA THR A 190 6.19 8.01 9.06
C THR A 190 7.50 8.80 9.10
N LYS A 191 8.64 8.11 9.30
CA LYS A 191 9.97 8.74 9.29
C LYS A 191 10.27 9.39 7.96
N LYS A 192 10.06 8.68 6.85
CA LYS A 192 10.32 9.21 5.51
C LYS A 192 9.40 10.39 5.18
N ALA A 193 8.14 10.36 5.60
CA ALA A 193 7.23 11.48 5.43
C ALA A 193 7.70 12.72 6.20
N ALA A 194 8.17 12.55 7.45
CA ALA A 194 8.74 13.62 8.24
C ALA A 194 10.03 14.18 7.59
N ASP A 195 10.96 13.31 7.17
CA ASP A 195 12.23 13.70 6.53
C ASP A 195 12.01 14.48 5.23
N MET A 196 10.93 14.19 4.51
CA MET A 196 10.58 14.81 3.23
C MET A 196 9.55 15.94 3.35
N GLU A 197 9.11 16.27 4.58
CA GLU A 197 8.04 17.24 4.85
C GLU A 197 6.73 16.95 4.08
N VAL A 198 6.41 15.65 3.92
CA VAL A 198 5.24 15.18 3.19
C VAL A 198 4.03 15.09 4.11
N GLU A 199 2.98 15.86 3.80
CA GLU A 199 1.69 15.73 4.47
C GLU A 199 0.98 14.44 4.06
N ILE A 200 0.73 13.56 5.04
CA ILE A 200 -0.08 12.34 4.88
C ILE A 200 -1.52 12.70 5.20
N ALA A 201 -2.48 12.18 4.42
CA ALA A 201 -3.89 12.37 4.70
C ALA A 201 -4.23 11.89 6.12
N VAL A 202 -5.05 12.65 6.86
CA VAL A 202 -5.39 12.38 8.28
C VAL A 202 -5.79 10.91 8.50
N ASN A 203 -6.67 10.38 7.66
CA ASN A 203 -7.12 8.99 7.74
C ASN A 203 -6.00 7.97 7.56
N ASP A 204 -4.97 8.25 6.75
CA ASP A 204 -3.83 7.35 6.57
C ASP A 204 -2.86 7.49 7.76
N ALA A 205 -2.63 8.72 8.24
CA ALA A 205 -1.78 9.02 9.38
C ALA A 205 -2.27 8.31 10.66
N GLU A 206 -3.56 8.36 10.95
CA GLU A 206 -4.16 7.66 12.10
C GLU A 206 -3.90 6.15 12.10
N PHE A 207 -3.79 5.51 10.93
CA PHE A 207 -3.46 4.09 10.85
C PHE A 207 -1.97 3.83 11.06
N LEU A 208 -1.11 4.69 10.52
CA LEU A 208 0.34 4.60 10.75
C LEU A 208 0.68 4.81 12.22
N GLU A 209 0.04 5.77 12.88
CA GLU A 209 0.25 6.08 14.31
C GLU A 209 -0.06 4.90 15.23
N LYS A 210 -0.96 3.99 14.85
CA LYS A 210 -1.24 2.75 15.60
C LYS A 210 -0.03 1.80 15.67
N TYR A 211 0.96 1.99 14.81
CA TYR A 211 2.08 1.06 14.67
C TYR A 211 3.44 1.75 14.71
N ALA A 212 3.54 3.05 14.44
CA ALA A 212 4.81 3.77 14.31
C ALA A 212 5.35 4.36 15.64
N THR A 213 4.69 4.15 16.78
CA THR A 213 5.16 4.75 18.03
C THR A 213 6.42 4.04 18.56
N GLY A 214 7.31 4.79 19.21
CA GLY A 214 8.49 4.24 19.89
C GLY A 214 8.27 3.96 21.38
N ARG A 215 7.02 3.89 21.85
CA ARG A 215 6.68 3.85 23.29
C ARG A 215 5.63 2.79 23.57
N TYR A 216 5.59 2.32 24.82
CA TYR A 216 4.52 1.43 25.27
C TYR A 216 3.16 2.11 25.20
N SER A 217 2.21 1.40 24.60
CA SER A 217 0.82 1.78 24.53
C SER A 217 0.14 1.77 25.90
N ASN A 218 -0.83 2.68 26.06
CA ASN A 218 -1.75 2.71 27.18
C ASN A 218 -2.75 1.53 27.19
N VAL A 219 -3.02 0.90 26.05
CA VAL A 219 -3.90 -0.29 26.00
C VAL A 219 -3.17 -1.59 26.29
N LEU A 220 -1.85 -1.58 26.44
CA LEU A 220 -1.06 -2.80 26.65
C LEU A 220 -1.59 -3.65 27.81
N LYS A 221 -1.98 -3.03 28.93
CA LYS A 221 -2.54 -3.76 30.09
C LYS A 221 -3.85 -4.47 29.75
N VAL A 222 -4.69 -3.84 28.94
CA VAL A 222 -5.95 -4.44 28.45
C VAL A 222 -5.63 -5.61 27.52
N ALA A 223 -4.73 -5.40 26.56
CA ALA A 223 -4.32 -6.43 25.60
C ALA A 223 -3.66 -7.67 26.26
N ILE A 224 -2.93 -7.49 27.36
CA ILE A 224 -2.42 -8.59 28.19
C ILE A 224 -3.56 -9.33 28.89
N SER A 225 -4.58 -8.61 29.37
CA SER A 225 -5.71 -9.21 30.08
C SER A 225 -6.61 -10.01 29.13
N GLU A 226 -6.81 -9.54 27.91
CA GLU A 226 -7.51 -10.27 26.83
C GLU A 226 -6.83 -11.63 26.54
N ARG A 227 -5.50 -11.63 26.41
CA ARG A 227 -4.72 -12.86 26.21
C ARG A 227 -4.87 -13.83 27.37
N LYS A 228 -4.82 -13.36 28.62
CA LYS A 228 -5.06 -14.22 29.80
C LYS A 228 -6.42 -14.88 29.76
N ASN A 229 -7.46 -14.14 29.37
CA ASN A 229 -8.81 -14.68 29.25
C ASN A 229 -8.88 -15.76 28.16
N ALA A 230 -8.15 -15.59 27.06
CA ALA A 230 -8.09 -16.56 25.96
C ALA A 230 -7.35 -17.86 26.31
N LEU A 231 -6.44 -17.84 27.30
CA LEU A 231 -5.64 -19.01 27.72
C LEU A 231 -6.42 -20.03 28.57
N GLN A 232 -7.71 -19.79 28.88
CA GLN A 232 -8.67 -20.76 29.47
C GLN A 232 -8.09 -21.70 30.55
N ASN A 233 -7.55 -21.13 31.64
CA ASN A 233 -6.96 -21.84 32.78
C ASN A 233 -5.55 -22.44 32.56
N ASP A 234 -4.82 -22.07 31.51
CA ASP A 234 -3.38 -22.31 31.44
C ASP A 234 -2.64 -21.37 32.41
N ASP A 235 -2.51 -21.81 33.67
CA ASP A 235 -1.84 -21.09 34.74
C ASP A 235 -0.37 -20.79 34.43
N MET A 236 0.31 -21.70 33.70
CA MET A 236 1.73 -21.54 33.38
C MET A 236 1.92 -20.47 32.30
N ALA A 237 1.11 -20.50 31.23
CA ALA A 237 1.12 -19.47 30.20
C ALA A 237 0.73 -18.11 30.79
N THR A 238 -0.28 -18.07 31.66
CA THR A 238 -0.71 -16.84 32.34
C THR A 238 0.41 -16.22 33.19
N ARG A 239 1.13 -17.03 33.99
CA ARG A 239 2.30 -16.57 34.75
C ARG A 239 3.44 -16.11 33.85
N THR A 240 3.66 -16.78 32.73
CA THR A 240 4.68 -16.40 31.75
C THR A 240 4.36 -15.04 31.14
N LEU A 241 3.09 -14.78 30.82
CA LEU A 241 2.63 -13.50 30.31
C LEU A 241 2.75 -12.37 31.36
N ASP A 242 2.50 -12.68 32.64
CA ASP A 242 2.75 -11.76 33.75
C ASP A 242 4.22 -11.36 33.88
N LEU A 243 5.12 -12.35 33.85
CA LEU A 243 6.55 -12.11 33.87
C LEU A 243 7.01 -11.29 32.67
N LEU A 244 6.50 -11.59 31.46
CA LEU A 244 6.79 -10.80 30.27
C LEU A 244 6.33 -9.36 30.45
N PHE A 245 5.10 -9.14 30.93
CA PHE A 245 4.56 -7.82 31.20
C PHE A 245 5.43 -7.07 32.22
N GLU A 246 5.83 -7.68 33.33
CA GLU A 246 6.74 -7.05 34.31
C GLU A 246 8.09 -6.64 33.68
N LYS A 247 8.67 -7.48 32.83
CA LYS A 247 9.96 -7.22 32.16
C LYS A 247 9.95 -6.01 31.23
N ARG A 248 8.78 -5.53 30.82
CA ARG A 248 8.62 -4.29 30.03
C ARG A 248 9.31 -3.08 30.67
N ALA A 249 9.43 -3.04 32.00
CA ALA A 249 10.11 -1.95 32.71
C ALA A 249 11.62 -1.84 32.38
N SER A 250 12.21 -2.89 31.80
CA SER A 250 13.63 -3.00 31.47
C SER A 250 13.87 -3.45 30.03
N MET A 251 12.83 -3.44 29.19
CA MET A 251 12.87 -3.95 27.82
C MET A 251 12.41 -2.87 26.85
N GLU A 252 13.07 -2.78 25.69
CA GLU A 252 12.62 -1.91 24.61
C GLU A 252 11.27 -2.39 24.05
N PRO A 253 10.34 -1.48 23.68
CA PRO A 253 9.04 -1.85 23.14
C PRO A 253 9.11 -2.81 21.95
N SER A 254 10.03 -2.61 21.00
CA SER A 254 10.20 -3.50 19.84
C SER A 254 10.53 -4.94 20.23
N ARG A 255 11.44 -5.13 21.19
CA ARG A 255 11.80 -6.44 21.71
C ARG A 255 10.67 -7.07 22.50
N PHE A 256 9.88 -6.26 23.21
CA PHE A 256 8.69 -6.73 23.89
C PHE A 256 7.62 -7.21 22.92
N ALA A 257 7.34 -6.46 21.85
CA ALA A 257 6.38 -6.86 20.81
C ALA A 257 6.76 -8.20 20.16
N GLN A 258 8.04 -8.39 19.81
CA GLN A 258 8.55 -9.65 19.27
C GLN A 258 8.41 -10.82 20.28
N SER A 259 8.68 -10.56 21.55
CA SER A 259 8.55 -11.56 22.62
C SER A 259 7.08 -11.95 22.84
N LEU A 260 6.18 -10.96 22.78
CA LEU A 260 4.74 -11.17 22.87
C LEU A 260 4.20 -11.89 21.64
N GLU A 261 4.70 -11.60 20.44
CA GLU A 261 4.38 -12.34 19.22
C GLU A 261 4.80 -13.81 19.32
N THR A 262 6.02 -14.06 19.80
CA THR A 262 6.52 -15.42 20.01
C THR A 262 5.64 -16.18 21.00
N PHE A 263 5.28 -15.53 22.12
CA PHE A 263 4.36 -16.09 23.11
C PHE A 263 3.00 -16.42 22.47
N ASP A 264 2.41 -15.47 21.76
CA ASP A 264 1.10 -15.65 21.12
C ASP A 264 1.12 -16.83 20.14
N ARG A 265 2.17 -16.97 19.32
CA ARG A 265 2.31 -18.11 18.40
C ARG A 265 2.49 -19.45 19.10
N MET A 266 3.27 -19.49 20.18
CA MET A 266 3.48 -20.72 20.96
C MET A 266 2.18 -21.24 21.59
N HIS A 267 1.26 -20.34 21.91
CA HIS A 267 -0.03 -20.66 22.54
C HIS A 267 -1.23 -20.60 21.57
N GLY A 268 -1.00 -20.46 20.26
CA GLY A 268 -2.06 -20.40 19.25
C GLY A 268 -2.96 -19.15 19.35
N LEU A 269 -2.52 -18.11 20.06
CA LEU A 269 -3.26 -16.85 20.18
C LEU A 269 -3.22 -16.02 18.90
N ASN A 270 -2.27 -16.33 18.00
CA ASN A 270 -2.14 -15.65 16.71
C ASN A 270 -3.35 -15.83 15.79
N ASP A 271 -4.12 -16.90 15.96
CA ASP A 271 -5.33 -17.16 15.18
C ASP A 271 -6.47 -16.19 15.53
N TYR A 272 -6.33 -15.47 16.64
CA TYR A 272 -7.32 -14.53 17.18
C TYR A 272 -6.94 -13.05 17.02
N TRP A 273 -5.77 -12.78 16.41
CA TRP A 273 -5.33 -11.42 16.14
C TRP A 273 -6.32 -10.68 15.24
N ASP A 274 -6.50 -9.38 15.50
CA ASP A 274 -7.41 -8.48 14.79
C ASP A 274 -8.92 -8.85 14.84
N ALA A 275 -9.27 -9.92 15.57
CA ALA A 275 -10.62 -10.40 15.76
C ALA A 275 -11.08 -10.22 17.22
N THR A 276 -10.43 -10.93 18.14
CA THR A 276 -10.78 -10.89 19.58
C THR A 276 -9.61 -10.47 20.46
N ILE A 277 -8.38 -10.52 19.94
CA ILE A 277 -7.17 -10.08 20.63
C ILE A 277 -6.45 -9.09 19.72
N ILE A 278 -6.01 -7.96 20.28
CA ILE A 278 -5.17 -7.00 19.56
C ILE A 278 -3.80 -7.64 19.27
N ASP A 279 -3.29 -7.50 18.04
CA ASP A 279 -1.99 -8.08 17.66
C ASP A 279 -0.83 -7.56 18.56
N PRO A 280 0.30 -8.28 18.67
CA PRO A 280 1.39 -7.94 19.59
C PRO A 280 1.98 -6.54 19.38
N TYR A 281 2.03 -6.09 18.13
CA TYR A 281 2.61 -4.81 17.74
C TYR A 281 1.62 -3.69 18.02
N GLN A 282 0.35 -3.84 17.67
CA GLN A 282 -0.68 -2.89 18.07
C GLN A 282 -0.89 -2.88 19.60
N ALA A 283 -0.75 -4.00 20.30
CA ALA A 283 -0.81 -4.03 21.77
C ALA A 283 0.34 -3.25 22.41
N THR A 284 1.52 -3.28 21.78
CA THR A 284 2.74 -2.67 22.29
C THR A 284 2.87 -1.20 21.90
N PHE A 285 2.58 -0.87 20.64
CA PHE A 285 2.76 0.45 20.03
C PHE A 285 1.45 1.19 19.79
N GLY A 286 0.37 0.43 19.62
CA GLY A 286 -0.92 0.95 19.25
C GLY A 286 -1.61 1.62 20.40
N GLY A 287 -1.56 2.93 20.38
CA GLY A 287 -2.34 3.78 21.22
C GLY A 287 -2.22 5.14 20.59
N ILE A 288 -3.36 5.67 20.15
CA ILE A 288 -3.51 7.12 20.21
C ILE A 288 -3.15 7.43 21.66
N PRO A 289 -2.19 8.32 21.97
CA PRO A 289 -2.13 8.84 23.33
C PRO A 289 -3.56 9.21 23.64
N ILE A 290 -4.23 8.55 24.58
CA ILE A 290 -5.50 9.05 25.08
C ILE A 290 -5.06 10.37 25.66
N GLU A 291 -5.17 11.43 24.86
CA GLU A 291 -4.92 12.77 25.31
C GLU A 291 -5.80 12.86 26.52
N LYS A 292 -5.17 13.10 27.67
CA LYS A 292 -5.88 13.10 28.93
C LYS A 292 -7.10 13.98 28.71
N PRO A 293 -8.32 13.42 28.80
CA PRO A 293 -9.49 14.21 28.50
C PRO A 293 -9.46 15.41 29.44
N ILE A 294 -9.74 16.58 28.89
CA ILE A 294 -9.93 17.78 29.69
C ILE A 294 -11.30 17.59 30.35
N TYR A 295 -11.31 17.48 31.67
CA TYR A 295 -12.55 17.35 32.42
C TYR A 295 -13.13 18.72 32.70
N VAL A 296 -14.32 18.98 32.16
CA VAL A 296 -15.11 20.18 32.46
C VAL A 296 -16.37 19.71 33.16
N GLN A 297 -16.48 19.98 34.46
CA GLN A 297 -17.62 19.59 35.30
C GLN A 297 -17.99 18.09 35.21
N GLY A 298 -16.98 17.23 35.15
CA GLY A 298 -17.19 15.77 35.08
C GLY A 298 -17.41 15.23 33.67
N HIS A 299 -17.49 16.08 32.64
CA HIS A 299 -17.50 15.64 31.25
C HIS A 299 -16.08 15.60 30.67
N ALA A 300 -15.72 14.47 30.07
CA ALA A 300 -14.46 14.28 29.36
C ALA A 300 -14.53 14.91 27.96
N VAL A 301 -13.54 15.75 27.63
CA VAL A 301 -13.40 16.42 26.32
C VAL A 301 -12.03 16.10 25.74
N TYR A 302 -11.99 15.64 24.50
CA TYR A 302 -10.74 15.28 23.80
C TYR A 302 -10.28 16.44 22.91
N ARG A 303 -8.98 16.57 22.65
CA ARG A 303 -8.44 17.77 21.98
C ARG A 303 -8.82 17.84 20.51
N ASP A 304 -9.04 16.70 19.86
CA ASP A 304 -9.60 16.59 18.52
C ASP A 304 -10.94 17.33 18.39
N LYS A 305 -11.85 17.16 19.37
CA LYS A 305 -13.15 17.87 19.39
C LYS A 305 -12.97 19.37 19.58
N ILE A 306 -12.00 19.77 20.41
CA ILE A 306 -11.67 21.19 20.63
C ILE A 306 -11.08 21.80 19.36
N ALA A 307 -10.19 21.08 18.67
CA ALA A 307 -9.61 21.51 17.39
C ALA A 307 -10.66 21.56 16.28
N ALA A 308 -11.56 20.58 16.20
CA ALA A 308 -12.64 20.55 15.23
C ALA A 308 -13.62 21.73 15.42
N LEU A 309 -13.91 22.10 16.67
CA LEU A 309 -14.68 23.31 16.96
C LEU A 309 -13.89 24.58 16.59
N ALA A 310 -12.58 24.62 16.87
CA ALA A 310 -11.72 25.75 16.52
C ALA A 310 -11.74 26.06 15.01
N SER A 311 -11.79 25.02 14.18
CA SER A 311 -11.87 25.13 12.72
C SER A 311 -13.22 25.67 12.20
N ASP A 312 -14.27 25.74 13.03
CA ASP A 312 -15.57 26.30 12.65
C ASP A 312 -15.74 27.74 13.10
N GLU A 313 -15.11 28.64 12.34
CA GLU A 313 -15.15 30.08 12.59
C GLU A 313 -16.58 30.64 12.61
N LYS A 314 -17.47 30.10 11.78
CA LYS A 314 -18.86 30.57 11.68
C LYS A 314 -19.61 30.29 12.97
N VAL A 315 -19.52 29.06 13.49
CA VAL A 315 -20.16 28.69 14.76
C VAL A 315 -19.56 29.50 15.91
N LEU A 316 -18.24 29.67 15.96
CA LEU A 316 -17.59 30.46 17.02
C LEU A 316 -18.00 31.93 16.99
N LYS A 317 -18.08 32.57 15.81
CA LYS A 317 -18.49 33.98 15.66
C LYS A 317 -19.94 34.26 16.03
N MET A 318 -20.80 33.23 16.13
CA MET A 318 -22.18 33.40 16.60
C MET A 318 -22.26 33.63 18.11
N HIS A 319 -21.23 33.19 18.86
CA HIS A 319 -21.24 33.17 20.33
C HIS A 319 -20.11 34.00 20.95
N PHE A 320 -19.01 34.19 20.23
CA PHE A 320 -17.82 34.86 20.73
C PHE A 320 -17.40 36.02 19.82
N ASN A 321 -16.70 37.00 20.39
CA ASN A 321 -16.19 38.13 19.62
C ASN A 321 -15.06 37.70 18.66
N PRO A 322 -14.83 38.44 17.57
CA PRO A 322 -13.83 38.06 16.55
C PRO A 322 -12.40 37.91 17.08
N ASP A 323 -12.00 38.72 18.07
CA ASP A 323 -10.66 38.69 18.64
C ASP A 323 -10.40 37.37 19.39
N PHE A 324 -11.39 36.93 20.18
CA PHE A 324 -11.35 35.62 20.83
C PHE A 324 -11.29 34.50 19.81
N VAL A 325 -12.10 34.53 18.75
CA VAL A 325 -12.10 33.47 17.73
C VAL A 325 -10.71 33.34 17.09
N ALA A 326 -10.09 34.47 16.74
CA ALA A 326 -8.75 34.50 16.17
C ALA A 326 -7.68 33.99 17.14
N GLU A 327 -7.80 34.26 18.44
CA GLU A 327 -6.88 33.75 19.46
C GLU A 327 -7.10 32.25 19.73
N PHE A 328 -8.36 31.83 19.84
CA PHE A 328 -8.76 30.44 20.07
C PHE A 328 -8.28 29.55 18.93
N GLN A 329 -8.40 29.98 17.68
CA GLN A 329 -7.91 29.23 16.51
C GLN A 329 -6.39 29.02 16.51
N LYS A 330 -5.61 29.92 17.13
CA LYS A 330 -4.15 29.78 17.22
C LYS A 330 -3.73 28.74 18.25
N ASN A 331 -4.39 28.70 19.41
CA ASN A 331 -4.05 27.81 20.53
C ASN A 331 -5.31 27.24 21.19
N PRO A 332 -6.08 26.38 20.49
CA PRO A 332 -7.43 26.02 20.91
C PRO A 332 -7.48 25.30 22.26
N ILE A 333 -6.46 24.48 22.55
CA ILE A 333 -6.43 23.68 23.78
C ILE A 333 -6.10 24.53 24.99
N GLU A 334 -5.06 25.36 24.89
CA GLU A 334 -4.64 26.23 26.00
C GLU A 334 -5.70 27.29 26.29
N ASN A 335 -6.31 27.86 25.24
CA ASN A 335 -7.36 28.85 25.40
C ASN A 335 -8.64 28.23 25.95
N PHE A 336 -9.03 27.03 25.52
CA PHE A 336 -10.16 26.29 26.09
C PHE A 336 -10.00 26.08 27.61
N GLN A 337 -8.79 25.73 28.06
CA GLN A 337 -8.51 25.51 29.48
C GLN A 337 -8.54 26.79 30.32
N LYS A 338 -8.23 27.95 29.71
CA LYS A 338 -8.24 29.27 30.36
C LYS A 338 -9.64 29.89 30.46
N LEU A 339 -10.61 29.40 29.69
CA LEU A 339 -11.98 29.92 29.70
C LEU A 339 -12.66 29.79 31.07
N ALA A 340 -13.54 30.73 31.37
CA ALA A 340 -14.44 30.61 32.50
C ALA A 340 -15.39 29.43 32.30
N SER A 341 -15.84 28.81 33.39
CA SER A 341 -16.70 27.62 33.33
C SER A 341 -17.97 27.77 32.47
N PRO A 342 -18.69 28.92 32.46
CA PRO A 342 -19.83 29.10 31.56
C PRO A 342 -19.46 29.02 30.08
N ASP A 343 -18.31 29.56 29.69
CA ASP A 343 -17.86 29.54 28.30
C ASP A 343 -17.37 28.14 27.89
N GLN A 344 -16.72 27.42 28.80
CA GLN A 344 -16.37 26.01 28.58
C GLN A 344 -17.63 25.14 28.37
N GLN A 345 -18.70 25.40 29.13
CA GLN A 345 -19.99 24.71 28.95
C GLN A 345 -20.63 25.03 27.61
N LEU A 346 -20.58 26.29 27.18
CA LEU A 346 -21.10 26.69 25.88
C LEU A 346 -20.33 26.02 24.74
N MET A 347 -19.00 26.02 24.79
CA MET A 347 -18.19 25.30 23.80
C MET A 347 -18.50 23.80 23.78
N LEU A 348 -18.80 23.21 24.95
CA LEU A 348 -19.24 21.82 25.04
C LEU A 348 -20.59 21.56 24.38
N SER A 349 -21.57 22.45 24.53
CA SER A 349 -22.86 22.27 23.85
C SER A 349 -22.70 22.37 22.33
N LEU A 350 -21.86 23.31 21.86
CA LEU A 350 -21.55 23.46 20.43
C LEU A 350 -20.87 22.22 19.83
N MET A 351 -20.00 21.54 20.60
CA MET A 351 -19.40 20.27 20.16
C MET A 351 -20.43 19.14 20.04
N ARG A 352 -21.44 19.11 20.92
CA ARG A 352 -22.48 18.07 20.93
C ARG A 352 -23.52 18.26 19.83
N GLU A 353 -23.85 19.49 19.45
CA GLU A 353 -24.80 19.78 18.37
C GLU A 353 -24.30 19.38 16.98
N LYS A 354 -23.01 19.08 16.86
CA LYS A 354 -22.37 18.61 15.62
C LYS A 354 -22.28 17.08 15.49
N GLU A 355 -22.59 16.35 16.55
CA GLU A 355 -22.72 14.88 16.53
C GLU A 355 -24.12 14.49 16.04
#